data_AF-A0A3D5ENA3-F1
#
_entry.id   AF-A0A3D5ENA3-F1
#
_cell.length_a   1.000
_cell.length_b   1.000
_cell.length_c   1.000
_cell.angle_alpha   90.00
_cell.angle_beta   90.00
_cell.angle_gamma   90.00
#
_symmetry.space_group_name_H-M   'P 1'
#
loop_
_entity.id
_entity.type
_entity.pdbx_description
1 polymer ?
#
loop_
_entity_poly.entity_id
_entity_poly.type
_entity_poly.pdbx_seq_one_letter_code
_entity_poly.pdbx_strand_id
1 'polypeptide(L)'
;MGVRSALRKELMGLQDSSLLAADDVRALLTQAIKSQPEKSEQGFALISRFNDNHSQLTSGEANKEKMLQHQTHRLFKDILYTRQSVNNWLKKHLN
;
A
#
# COMPACT_ATOMS: atom_id res chain seq x y z
N MET A 1 -16.82 -2.55 1.66
CA MET A 1 -15.74 -3.37 1.06
C MET A 1 -16.41 -4.42 0.18
N GLY A 2 -16.59 -4.11 -1.11
CA GLY A 2 -17.49 -4.86 -2.00
C GLY A 2 -16.79 -5.99 -2.75
N VAL A 3 -17.54 -7.06 -3.01
CA VAL A 3 -17.19 -8.28 -3.78
C VAL A 3 -16.29 -8.03 -5.00
N ARG A 4 -16.40 -6.87 -5.65
CA ARG A 4 -15.57 -6.46 -6.78
C ARG A 4 -14.06 -6.40 -6.46
N SER A 5 -13.66 -5.97 -5.26
CA SER A 5 -12.22 -5.87 -4.91
C SER A 5 -11.60 -7.26 -4.69
N ALA A 6 -12.36 -8.20 -4.11
CA ALA A 6 -11.91 -9.59 -3.95
C ALA A 6 -11.78 -10.30 -5.31
N LEU A 7 -12.80 -10.19 -6.17
CA LEU A 7 -12.76 -10.76 -7.53
C LEU A 7 -11.62 -10.15 -8.37
N ARG A 8 -11.38 -8.84 -8.25
CA ARG A 8 -10.29 -8.18 -8.97
C ARG A 8 -8.92 -8.69 -8.50
N LYS A 9 -8.75 -8.97 -7.21
CA LYS A 9 -7.52 -9.56 -6.66
C LYS A 9 -7.30 -11.00 -7.12
N GLU A 10 -8.38 -11.78 -7.21
CA GLU A 10 -8.36 -13.13 -7.80
C GLU A 10 -7.91 -13.07 -9.26
N LEU A 11 -8.48 -12.17 -10.06
CA LEU A 11 -8.10 -11.99 -11.46
C LEU A 11 -6.67 -11.47 -11.65
N MET A 12 -6.10 -10.80 -10.66
CA MET A 12 -4.68 -10.39 -10.64
C MET A 12 -3.73 -11.48 -10.14
N GLY A 13 -4.23 -12.64 -9.69
CA GLY A 13 -3.40 -13.70 -9.13
C GLY A 13 -2.67 -13.30 -7.84
N LEU A 14 -3.24 -12.38 -7.06
CA LEU A 14 -2.59 -11.84 -5.86
C LEU A 14 -2.68 -12.75 -4.62
N GLN A 15 -3.45 -13.85 -4.69
CA GLN A 15 -3.66 -14.74 -3.53
C GLN A 15 -2.37 -15.41 -3.04
N ASP A 16 -1.48 -15.80 -3.94
CA ASP A 16 -0.18 -16.42 -3.61
C ASP A 16 1.02 -15.50 -3.83
N SER A 17 0.75 -14.23 -4.15
CA SER A 17 1.81 -13.27 -4.49
C SER A 17 2.31 -12.52 -3.26
N SER A 18 3.60 -12.21 -3.20
CA SER A 18 4.17 -11.28 -2.23
C SER A 18 3.80 -9.81 -2.49
N LEU A 19 2.82 -9.57 -3.36
CA LEU A 19 2.36 -8.26 -3.81
C LEU A 19 1.06 -7.87 -3.12
N LEU A 20 0.90 -6.58 -2.89
CA LEU A 20 -0.23 -5.97 -2.21
C LEU A 20 -0.83 -4.89 -3.10
N ALA A 21 -2.15 -4.87 -3.22
CA ALA A 21 -2.84 -3.74 -3.80
C ALA A 21 -2.83 -2.55 -2.83
N ALA A 22 -3.08 -1.35 -3.32
CA ALA A 22 -3.14 -0.15 -2.48
C ALA A 22 -4.14 -0.28 -1.31
N ASP A 23 -5.27 -0.97 -1.53
CA ASP A 23 -6.25 -1.22 -0.47
C ASP A 23 -5.70 -2.15 0.63
N ASP A 24 -4.87 -3.13 0.27
CA ASP A 24 -4.22 -4.00 1.27
C ASP A 24 -3.20 -3.22 2.09
N VAL A 25 -2.45 -2.32 1.45
CA VAL A 25 -1.49 -1.44 2.15
C VAL A 25 -2.23 -0.50 3.11
N ARG A 26 -3.35 0.09 2.69
CA ARG A 26 -4.20 0.92 3.57
C ARG A 26 -4.75 0.11 4.75
N ALA A 27 -5.18 -1.13 4.53
CA ALA A 27 -5.66 -1.99 5.59
C ALA A 27 -4.55 -2.32 6.61
N LEU A 28 -3.34 -2.64 6.14
CA LEU A 28 -2.17 -2.87 6.99
C LEU A 28 -1.77 -1.63 7.79
N LEU A 29 -1.74 -0.46 7.15
CA LEU A 29 -1.49 0.82 7.81
C LEU A 29 -2.52 1.07 8.92
N THR A 30 -3.81 0.91 8.60
CA THR A 30 -4.89 1.09 9.57
C THR A 30 -4.77 0.11 10.74
N GLN A 31 -4.39 -1.14 10.48
CA GLN A 31 -4.18 -2.14 11.52
C GLN A 31 -2.99 -1.78 12.42
N ALA A 32 -1.87 -1.34 11.84
CA ALA A 32 -0.69 -0.92 12.59
C ALA A 32 -1.01 0.26 13.53
N ILE A 33 -1.81 1.23 13.07
CA ILE A 33 -2.27 2.36 13.88
C ILE A 33 -3.15 1.90 15.04
N LYS A 34 -4.08 0.98 14.78
CA LYS A 34 -4.93 0.42 15.84
C LYS A 34 -4.13 -0.34 16.89
N SER A 35 -3.01 -0.95 16.51
CA SER A 35 -2.11 -1.64 17.43
C SER A 35 -1.20 -0.71 18.24
N GLN A 36 -1.02 0.54 17.82
CA GLN A 36 -0.18 1.56 18.47
C GLN A 36 -0.92 2.90 18.57
N PRO A 37 -1.98 2.98 19.41
CA PRO A 37 -2.80 4.18 19.53
C PRO A 37 -2.00 5.42 19.97
N GLU A 38 -0.89 5.23 20.70
CA GLU A 38 0.03 6.28 21.12
C GLU A 38 0.76 6.97 19.94
N LYS A 39 0.88 6.30 18.78
CA LYS A 39 1.44 6.85 17.54
C LYS A 39 0.36 7.16 16.50
N SER A 40 -0.90 7.30 16.91
CA SER A 40 -2.02 7.45 15.98
C SER A 40 -1.90 8.64 15.03
N GLU A 41 -1.45 9.82 15.50
CA GLU A 41 -1.21 10.99 14.65
C GLU A 41 -0.13 10.74 13.58
N GLN A 42 0.98 10.11 13.97
CA GLN A 42 2.05 9.70 13.05
C GLN A 42 1.54 8.67 12.03
N GLY A 43 0.67 7.77 12.50
CA GLY A 43 -0.07 6.83 11.70
C GLY A 43 -0.95 7.45 10.62
N PHE A 44 -1.76 8.44 10.98
CA PHE A 44 -2.62 9.13 10.02
C PHE A 44 -1.79 9.93 9.00
N ALA A 45 -0.69 10.57 9.45
CA ALA A 45 0.24 11.23 8.56
C ALA A 45 0.88 10.24 7.56
N LEU A 46 1.21 9.03 8.00
CA LEU A 46 1.70 7.94 7.15
C LEU A 46 0.69 7.52 6.08
N ILE A 47 -0.59 7.36 6.46
CA ILE A 47 -1.65 7.05 5.49
C ILE A 47 -1.76 8.16 4.43
N SER A 48 -1.71 9.43 4.84
CA SER A 48 -1.75 10.55 3.90
C SER A 48 -0.58 10.49 2.92
N ARG A 49 0.66 10.34 3.42
CA ARG A 49 1.86 10.23 2.59
C ARG A 49 1.79 9.07 1.60
N PHE A 50 1.29 7.92 2.04
CA PHE A 50 1.09 6.77 1.16
C PHE A 50 0.09 7.11 0.03
N ASN A 51 -1.05 7.70 0.38
CA ASN A 51 -2.08 8.06 -0.60
C ASN A 51 -1.59 9.13 -1.60
N ASP A 52 -0.85 10.11 -1.13
CA ASP A 52 -0.26 11.15 -1.98
C ASP A 52 0.75 10.55 -2.97
N ASN A 53 1.65 9.69 -2.48
CA ASN A 53 2.61 8.99 -3.34
C ASN A 53 1.91 8.05 -4.33
N HIS A 54 0.92 7.27 -3.89
CA HIS A 54 0.15 6.39 -4.76
C HIS A 54 -0.59 7.15 -5.87
N SER A 55 -1.18 8.30 -5.54
CA SER A 55 -1.91 9.13 -6.51
C SER A 55 -0.96 9.69 -7.58
N GLN A 56 0.21 10.16 -7.16
CA GLN A 56 1.27 10.64 -8.07
C GLN A 56 1.81 9.53 -8.98
N LEU A 57 2.05 8.34 -8.42
CA LEU A 57 2.44 7.18 -9.21
C LEU A 57 1.38 6.80 -10.25
N THR A 58 0.11 6.92 -9.88
CA THR A 58 -1.02 6.64 -10.78
C THR A 58 -1.10 7.66 -11.90
N SER A 59 -0.74 8.92 -11.65
CA SER A 59 -0.66 9.98 -12.67
C SER A 59 0.63 9.93 -13.52
N GLY A 60 1.54 8.98 -13.24
CA GLY A 60 2.80 8.82 -13.97
C GLY A 60 3.95 9.70 -13.47
N GLU A 61 3.81 10.31 -12.30
CA GLU A 61 4.90 11.03 -11.64
C GLU A 61 5.92 10.09 -10.99
N ALA A 62 7.10 10.64 -10.67
CA ALA A 62 8.18 9.89 -10.06
C ALA A 62 7.86 9.46 -8.63
N ASN A 63 8.34 8.27 -8.25
CA ASN A 63 8.18 7.72 -6.90
C ASN A 63 8.90 8.60 -5.86
N LYS A 64 8.13 9.28 -5.00
CA LYS A 64 8.68 10.09 -3.90
C LYS A 64 9.17 9.21 -2.74
N GLU A 65 8.52 8.07 -2.53
CA GLU A 65 8.87 7.10 -1.50
C GLU A 65 9.71 5.97 -2.10
N LYS A 66 11.01 6.20 -2.31
CA LYS A 66 11.96 5.23 -2.90
C LYS A 66 11.99 3.86 -2.20
N MET A 67 11.56 3.81 -0.94
CA MET A 67 11.50 2.57 -0.16
C MET A 67 10.26 1.73 -0.48
N LEU A 68 9.21 2.32 -1.06
CA LEU A 68 8.03 1.63 -1.55
C LEU A 68 8.31 1.13 -2.97
N GLN A 69 8.83 -0.09 -3.05
CA GLN A 69 8.97 -0.79 -4.32
C GLN A 69 7.59 -1.14 -4.87
N HIS A 70 7.36 -0.69 -6.10
CA HIS A 70 6.11 -0.89 -6.79
C HIS A 70 6.32 -1.60 -8.13
N GLN A 71 5.27 -2.20 -8.63
CA GLN A 71 5.18 -2.66 -10.01
C GLN A 71 3.78 -2.43 -10.55
N THR A 72 3.67 -2.12 -11.83
CA THR A 72 2.37 -1.92 -12.47
C THR A 72 1.88 -3.25 -13.04
N HIS A 73 0.68 -3.66 -12.63
CA HIS A 73 0.04 -4.87 -13.16
C HIS A 73 -0.29 -4.69 -14.64
N ARG A 74 0.16 -5.63 -15.49
CA ARG A 74 0.04 -5.49 -16.95
C ARG A 74 -1.40 -5.36 -17.46
N LEU A 75 -2.31 -6.17 -16.92
CA LEU A 75 -3.71 -6.24 -17.41
C LEU A 75 -4.62 -5.16 -16.82
N PHE A 76 -4.40 -4.78 -15.56
CA PHE A 76 -5.29 -3.88 -14.82
C PHE A 76 -4.70 -2.47 -14.69
N LYS A 77 -3.43 -2.29 -15.09
CA LYS A 77 -2.65 -1.06 -14.94
C LYS A 77 -2.61 -0.54 -13.49
N ASP A 78 -2.86 -1.41 -12.52
CA ASP A 78 -2.84 -1.08 -11.10
C ASP A 78 -1.42 -1.10 -10.56
N ILE A 79 -1.16 -0.20 -9.62
CA ILE A 79 0.11 -0.20 -8.88
C ILE A 79 0.00 -1.19 -7.74
N LEU A 80 0.92 -2.15 -7.75
CA LEU A 80 1.09 -3.16 -6.73
C LEU A 80 2.38 -2.90 -5.98
N TYR A 81 2.36 -3.10 -4.68
CA TYR A 81 3.51 -2.91 -3.79
C TYR A 81 4.01 -4.25 -3.29
N THR A 82 5.32 -4.38 -3.08
CA THR A 82 5.82 -5.60 -2.42
C THR A 82 5.54 -5.54 -0.92
N ARG A 83 5.09 -6.65 -0.33
CA ARG A 83 4.84 -6.74 1.12
C ARG A 83 6.10 -6.38 1.92
N GLN A 84 7.27 -6.81 1.46
CA GLN A 84 8.55 -6.53 2.09
C GLN A 84 8.86 -5.02 2.11
N SER A 85 8.68 -4.33 0.98
CA SER A 85 8.94 -2.89 0.91
C SER A 85 8.00 -2.09 1.80
N VAL A 86 6.72 -2.46 1.85
CA VAL A 86 5.72 -1.84 2.72
C VAL A 86 6.07 -2.04 4.18
N ASN A 87 6.43 -3.26 4.59
CA ASN A 87 6.84 -3.55 5.96
C ASN A 87 8.10 -2.78 6.38
N ASN A 88 9.09 -2.66 5.49
CA ASN A 88 10.31 -1.89 5.76
C ASN A 88 10.01 -0.39 5.90
N TRP A 89 9.13 0.14 5.05
CA TRP A 89 8.69 1.53 5.11
C TRP A 89 7.92 1.82 6.40
N LEU A 90 6.98 0.94 6.78
CA LEU A 90 6.26 1.00 8.05
C LEU A 90 7.22 1.01 9.25
N LYS A 91 8.16 0.07 9.30
CA LYS A 91 9.16 -0.01 10.39
C LYS A 91 10.00 1.25 10.50
N LYS A 92 10.36 1.89 9.39
CA LYS A 92 11.16 3.12 9.41
C LYS A 92 10.40 4.30 10.04
N HIS A 93 9.10 4.37 9.86
CA HIS A 93 8.29 5.50 10.31
C HIS A 93 7.54 5.25 11.62
N LEU A 94 7.39 3.99 12.04
CA LEU A 94 6.74 3.60 13.30
C LEU A 94 7.73 3.13 14.38
N ASN A 95 9.03 2.99 14.10
CA ASN A 95 10.06 2.92 15.14
C ASN A 95 10.39 4.32 15.63
#